data_AF-A0A8C5K1G6-F1
#
_entry.id   AF-A0A8C5K1G6-F1
#
_cell.length_a   1.000
_cell.length_b   1.000
_cell.length_c   1.000
_cell.angle_alpha   90.00
_cell.angle_beta   90.00
_cell.angle_gamma   90.00
#
_symmetry.space_group_name_H-M   'P 1'
#
loop_
_entity.id
_entity.type
_entity.pdbx_description
1 polymer ?
#
loop_
_entity_poly.entity_id
_entity_poly.type
_entity_poly.pdbx_seq_one_letter_code
_entity_poly.pdbx_strand_id
1 'polypeptide(L)'
;MAWRQLRKRALDAVIVLGGGGFLFTSYLTVTGDEHFYAEYLMPALQGLLDPESAHRLAVRFTSLGLLPRVTFQDSDMLEVRVLGHKFRNPVGIAAGFDKHGEAVDGLYKLGFGFVEVGSVTPQPQEGNPRPRVFRLPEDQAIINRYGFNSHGLLAVGKRLWARKQKQTQLTADGLPLGINLGKNKTSVDAAADYTEGVRVLGPLADYLVVNVSSPNTAGLRNLQGKAELCRLLTKVLQERDALKGEQKPAVLVKIAPDLTAQDKEDIASVARERAGF
;
A
#
# COMPACT_ATOMS: atom_id res chain seq x y z
N MET A 1 20.39 -33.95 48.81
CA MET A 1 18.95 -33.59 48.71
C MET A 1 18.72 -32.13 48.33
N ALA A 2 19.39 -31.16 48.97
CA ALA A 2 19.22 -29.72 48.71
C ALA A 2 19.44 -29.29 47.25
N TRP A 3 20.48 -29.79 46.56
CA TRP A 3 20.76 -29.43 45.16
C TRP A 3 19.64 -29.83 44.17
N ARG A 4 19.02 -31.00 44.37
CA ARG A 4 17.88 -31.45 43.54
C ARG A 4 16.64 -30.59 43.78
N GLN A 5 16.38 -30.18 45.02
CA GLN A 5 15.29 -29.27 45.35
C GLN A 5 15.53 -27.86 44.80
N LEU A 6 16.76 -27.35 44.87
CA LEU A 6 17.14 -26.06 44.29
C LEU A 6 16.96 -26.07 42.76
N ARG A 7 17.44 -27.13 42.08
CA ARG A 7 17.26 -27.29 40.63
C ARG A 7 15.79 -27.38 40.22
N LYS A 8 14.96 -28.08 41.01
CA LYS A 8 13.51 -28.16 40.77
C LYS A 8 12.85 -26.78 40.93
N ARG A 9 13.13 -26.07 42.02
CA ARG A 9 12.61 -24.70 42.24
C ARG A 9 13.05 -23.71 41.16
N ALA A 10 14.30 -23.82 40.70
CA ALA A 10 14.80 -23.01 39.58
C ALA A 10 14.06 -23.33 38.28
N LEU A 11 13.79 -24.61 37.99
CA LEU A 11 13.00 -25.01 36.82
C LEU A 11 11.55 -24.51 36.93
N ASP A 12 10.93 -24.67 38.09
CA ASP A 12 9.55 -24.19 38.35
C ASP A 12 9.48 -22.66 38.17
N ALA A 13 10.47 -21.92 38.65
CA ALA A 13 10.55 -20.46 38.47
C ALA A 13 10.71 -20.07 36.99
N VAL A 14 11.54 -20.79 36.22
CA VAL A 14 11.69 -20.56 34.77
C VAL A 14 10.37 -20.80 34.04
N ILE A 15 9.65 -21.87 34.40
CA ILE A 15 8.35 -22.18 33.78
C ILE A 15 7.32 -21.10 34.11
N VAL A 16 7.22 -20.68 35.38
CA VAL A 16 6.23 -19.69 35.81
C VAL A 16 6.53 -18.30 35.24
N LEU A 17 7.77 -17.84 35.33
CA LEU A 17 8.18 -16.52 34.82
C LEU A 17 8.15 -16.48 33.30
N GLY A 18 8.63 -17.54 32.64
CA GLY A 18 8.60 -17.64 31.18
C GLY A 18 7.18 -17.75 30.62
N GLY A 19 6.34 -18.59 31.24
CA GLY A 19 4.94 -18.75 30.85
C GLY A 19 4.12 -17.47 31.10
N GLY A 20 4.29 -16.84 32.26
CA GLY A 20 3.64 -15.57 32.58
C GLY A 20 4.06 -14.45 31.62
N GLY A 21 5.37 -14.35 31.34
CA GLY A 21 5.90 -13.38 30.37
C GLY A 21 5.35 -13.59 28.97
N PHE A 22 5.30 -14.83 28.49
CA PHE A 22 4.73 -15.16 27.18
C PHE A 22 3.24 -14.80 27.08
N LEU A 23 2.45 -15.12 28.11
CA LEU A 23 1.02 -14.78 28.14
C LEU A 23 0.82 -13.26 28.14
N PHE A 24 1.62 -12.53 28.93
CA PHE A 24 1.52 -11.07 29.00
C PHE A 24 1.89 -10.40 27.68
N THR A 25 3.00 -10.78 27.05
CA THR A 25 3.39 -10.22 25.74
C THR A 25 2.40 -10.62 24.63
N SER A 26 1.86 -11.83 24.68
CA SER A 26 0.79 -12.26 23.76
C SER A 26 -0.48 -11.41 23.94
N TYR A 27 -0.86 -11.13 25.18
CA TYR A 27 -1.99 -10.26 25.49
C TYR A 27 -1.77 -8.84 24.95
N LEU A 28 -0.60 -8.23 25.20
CA LEU A 28 -0.26 -6.89 24.69
C LEU A 28 -0.26 -6.84 23.16
N THR A 29 0.25 -7.90 22.51
CA THR A 29 0.22 -8.04 21.06
C THR A 29 -1.23 -8.07 20.54
N VAL A 30 -2.08 -8.91 21.13
CA VAL A 30 -3.47 -9.07 20.66
C VAL A 30 -4.33 -7.85 20.96
N THR A 31 -4.09 -7.18 22.08
CA THR A 31 -4.83 -5.96 22.46
C THR A 31 -4.39 -4.72 21.70
N GLY A 32 -3.25 -4.77 21.02
CA GLY A 32 -2.75 -3.64 20.23
C GLY A 32 -2.14 -2.53 21.09
N ASP A 33 -1.50 -2.88 22.21
CA ASP A 33 -0.85 -1.90 23.08
C ASP A 33 0.26 -1.15 22.34
N GLU A 34 0.03 0.13 22.04
CA GLU A 34 0.90 0.93 21.16
C GLU A 34 2.32 1.06 21.71
N HIS A 35 2.45 1.21 23.04
CA HIS A 35 3.74 1.32 23.70
C HIS A 35 4.53 0.00 23.61
N PHE A 36 3.87 -1.13 23.83
CA PHE A 36 4.47 -2.45 23.65
C PHE A 36 4.94 -2.69 22.21
N TYR A 37 4.12 -2.31 21.23
CA TYR A 37 4.49 -2.39 19.83
C TYR A 37 5.72 -1.52 19.53
N ALA A 38 5.69 -0.24 19.92
CA ALA A 38 6.72 0.74 19.59
C ALA A 38 8.07 0.47 20.28
N GLU A 39 8.08 0.14 21.57
CA GLU A 39 9.30 0.07 22.38
C GLU A 39 9.91 -1.34 22.46
N TYR A 40 9.11 -2.39 22.20
CA TYR A 40 9.56 -3.77 22.43
C TYR A 40 9.40 -4.66 21.20
N LEU A 41 8.17 -4.86 20.71
CA LEU A 41 7.90 -5.84 19.66
C LEU A 41 8.52 -5.43 18.32
N MET A 42 8.30 -4.19 17.88
CA MET A 42 8.81 -3.71 16.59
C MET A 42 10.34 -3.62 16.57
N PRO A 43 11.03 -3.08 17.60
CA PRO A 43 12.49 -3.11 17.67
C PRO A 43 13.07 -4.54 17.64
N ALA A 44 12.45 -5.48 18.36
CA ALA A 44 12.88 -6.88 18.33
C ALA A 44 12.74 -7.50 16.93
N LEU A 45 11.59 -7.33 16.27
CA LEU A 45 11.37 -7.81 14.91
C LEU A 45 12.31 -7.14 13.89
N GLN A 46 12.63 -5.86 14.08
CA GLN A 46 13.57 -5.13 13.24
C GLN A 46 14.99 -5.70 13.32
N GLY A 47 15.42 -6.16 14.50
CA GLY A 47 16.72 -6.81 14.70
C GLY A 47 16.78 -8.25 14.17
N LEU A 48 15.64 -8.94 14.09
CA LEU A 48 15.57 -10.35 13.67
C LEU A 48 15.33 -10.54 12.16
N LEU A 49 14.71 -9.56 11.49
CA LEU A 49 14.25 -9.70 10.11
C LEU A 49 14.83 -8.62 9.20
N ASP A 50 15.34 -9.05 8.03
CA ASP A 50 15.66 -8.10 6.96
C ASP A 50 14.39 -7.35 6.50
N PRO A 51 14.53 -6.14 5.92
CA PRO A 51 13.39 -5.29 5.60
C PRO A 51 12.39 -5.89 4.61
N GLU A 52 12.86 -6.65 3.60
CA GLU A 52 11.95 -7.24 2.61
C GLU A 52 11.23 -8.47 3.19
N SER A 53 11.90 -9.28 4.03
CA SER A 53 11.25 -10.39 4.74
C SER A 53 10.22 -9.90 5.77
N ALA A 54 10.54 -8.85 6.53
CA ALA A 54 9.59 -8.24 7.45
C ALA A 54 8.35 -7.70 6.73
N HIS A 55 8.54 -7.06 5.56
CA HIS A 55 7.42 -6.59 4.74
C HIS A 55 6.55 -7.76 4.26
N ARG A 56 7.15 -8.83 3.72
CA ARG A 56 6.41 -10.04 3.31
C ARG A 56 5.63 -10.65 4.47
N LEU A 57 6.23 -10.72 5.66
CA LEU A 57 5.58 -11.23 6.86
C LEU A 57 4.40 -10.35 7.29
N ALA A 58 4.57 -9.02 7.27
CA ALA A 58 3.52 -8.07 7.60
C ALA A 58 2.32 -8.20 6.64
N VAL A 59 2.57 -8.27 5.33
CA VAL A 59 1.51 -8.51 4.33
C VAL A 59 0.81 -9.84 4.58
N ARG A 60 1.57 -10.90 4.90
CA ARG A 60 0.99 -12.23 5.20
C ARG A 60 0.08 -12.18 6.43
N PHE A 61 0.53 -11.62 7.54
CA PHE A 61 -0.26 -11.52 8.77
C PHE A 61 -1.51 -10.67 8.55
N THR A 62 -1.37 -9.56 7.82
CA THR A 62 -2.49 -8.70 7.45
C THR A 62 -3.50 -9.44 6.57
N SER A 63 -3.04 -10.20 5.56
CA SER A 63 -3.92 -11.01 4.69
C SER A 63 -4.69 -12.10 5.44
N LEU A 64 -4.10 -12.64 6.50
CA LEU A 64 -4.71 -13.65 7.36
C LEU A 64 -5.63 -13.03 8.44
N GLY A 65 -5.65 -11.70 8.56
CA GLY A 65 -6.39 -11.00 9.61
C GLY A 65 -5.83 -11.21 11.03
N LEU A 66 -4.57 -11.68 11.14
CA LEU A 66 -3.81 -11.85 12.37
C LEU A 66 -3.24 -10.50 12.80
N LEU A 67 -4.13 -9.65 13.31
CA LEU A 67 -3.90 -8.24 13.56
C LEU A 67 -4.25 -7.91 15.02
N PRO A 68 -3.62 -6.89 15.62
CA PRO A 68 -4.06 -6.38 16.90
C PRO A 68 -5.52 -5.91 16.84
N ARG A 69 -6.19 -5.91 17.99
CA ARG A 69 -7.54 -5.36 18.10
C ARG A 69 -7.49 -3.84 17.95
N VAL A 70 -8.16 -3.32 16.93
CA VAL A 70 -8.39 -1.88 16.80
C VAL A 70 -9.60 -1.51 17.65
N THR A 71 -9.39 -0.66 18.65
CA THR A 71 -10.43 -0.17 19.57
C THR A 71 -10.93 1.23 19.21
N PHE A 72 -10.14 1.98 18.43
CA PHE A 72 -10.52 3.30 17.94
C PHE A 72 -11.79 3.21 17.08
N GLN A 73 -12.75 4.07 17.37
CA GLN A 73 -13.97 4.25 16.58
C GLN A 73 -13.86 5.59 15.85
N ASP A 74 -13.96 5.55 14.52
CA ASP A 74 -13.94 6.75 13.72
C ASP A 74 -15.15 7.63 14.08
N SER A 75 -14.89 8.90 14.43
CA SER A 75 -15.94 9.89 14.63
C SER A 75 -16.36 10.52 13.30
N ASP A 76 -17.61 10.97 13.19
CA ASP A 76 -18.12 11.70 12.02
C ASP A 76 -17.27 12.93 11.63
N MET A 77 -16.52 13.52 12.59
CA MET A 77 -15.60 14.63 12.35
C MET A 77 -14.44 14.28 11.40
N LEU A 78 -14.10 12.99 11.27
CA LEU A 78 -13.03 12.51 10.39
C LEU A 78 -13.54 12.21 8.97
N GLU A 79 -14.86 12.21 8.74
CA GLU A 79 -15.40 11.89 7.42
C GLU A 79 -14.98 12.95 6.39
N VAL A 80 -14.48 12.50 5.25
CA VAL A 80 -14.14 13.36 4.10
C VAL A 80 -14.89 12.89 2.85
N ARG A 81 -15.38 13.83 2.06
CA ARG A 81 -15.98 13.57 0.74
C ARG A 81 -15.12 14.17 -0.35
N VAL A 82 -14.49 13.31 -1.14
CA VAL A 82 -13.59 13.70 -2.22
C VAL A 82 -13.57 12.60 -3.29
N LEU A 83 -13.16 12.92 -4.52
CA LEU A 83 -13.06 11.93 -5.62
C LEU A 83 -14.38 11.21 -5.96
N GLY A 84 -15.53 11.79 -5.59
CA GLY A 84 -16.85 11.17 -5.77
C GLY A 84 -17.19 10.09 -4.74
N HIS A 85 -16.40 9.96 -3.67
CA HIS A 85 -16.55 8.93 -2.64
C HIS A 85 -16.57 9.53 -1.23
N LYS A 86 -17.19 8.79 -0.32
CA LYS A 86 -17.04 9.00 1.13
C LYS A 86 -15.78 8.28 1.60
N PHE A 87 -15.02 8.93 2.46
CA PHE A 87 -13.89 8.36 3.20
C PHE A 87 -14.25 8.46 4.68
N ARG A 88 -14.36 7.31 5.35
CA ARG A 88 -14.76 7.23 6.76
C ARG A 88 -13.80 8.00 7.67
N ASN A 89 -12.51 7.91 7.36
CA ASN A 89 -11.45 8.70 7.97
C ASN A 89 -10.42 9.06 6.87
N PRO A 90 -9.56 10.09 7.08
CA PRO A 90 -8.67 10.59 6.04
C PRO A 90 -7.33 9.85 5.99
N VAL A 91 -7.14 8.76 6.77
CA VAL A 91 -5.87 8.06 6.89
C VAL A 91 -5.89 6.79 6.06
N GLY A 92 -5.10 6.76 4.99
CA GLY A 92 -4.98 5.60 4.11
C GLY A 92 -3.59 4.97 4.12
N ILE A 93 -3.53 3.75 3.63
CA ILE A 93 -2.26 3.05 3.38
C ILE A 93 -1.81 3.29 1.93
N ALA A 94 -0.60 3.82 1.79
CA ALA A 94 -0.03 4.18 0.50
C ALA A 94 0.36 2.97 -0.37
N ALA A 95 0.38 3.16 -1.69
CA ALA A 95 0.95 2.17 -2.60
C ALA A 95 2.39 1.81 -2.25
N GLY A 96 2.72 0.55 -2.48
CA GLY A 96 4.02 -0.05 -2.20
C GLY A 96 3.99 -1.04 -1.04
N PHE A 97 3.01 -0.93 -0.13
CA PHE A 97 2.78 -1.93 0.91
C PHE A 97 2.08 -3.18 0.35
N ASP A 98 0.80 -3.09 -0.01
CA ASP A 98 0.08 -4.18 -0.68
C ASP A 98 0.18 -4.03 -2.20
N LYS A 99 1.32 -4.47 -2.75
CA LYS A 99 1.61 -4.33 -4.20
C LYS A 99 0.69 -5.18 -5.07
N HIS A 100 0.02 -6.19 -4.52
CA HIS A 100 -0.60 -7.27 -5.28
C HIS A 100 -2.08 -7.50 -4.92
N GLY A 101 -2.65 -6.71 -4.02
CA GLY A 101 -4.02 -6.83 -3.55
C GLY A 101 -4.24 -8.02 -2.62
N GLU A 102 -3.20 -8.44 -1.90
CA GLU A 102 -3.18 -9.63 -1.04
C GLU A 102 -3.78 -9.40 0.34
N ALA A 103 -3.81 -8.15 0.82
CA ALA A 103 -4.09 -7.83 2.21
C ALA A 103 -5.14 -6.73 2.40
N VAL A 104 -5.84 -6.32 1.33
CA VAL A 104 -6.82 -5.21 1.33
C VAL A 104 -7.80 -5.26 2.51
N ASP A 105 -8.44 -6.41 2.75
CA ASP A 105 -9.43 -6.54 3.83
C ASP A 105 -8.81 -6.39 5.22
N GLY A 106 -7.59 -6.91 5.41
CA GLY A 106 -6.85 -6.78 6.66
C GLY A 106 -6.41 -5.34 6.91
N LEU A 107 -6.08 -4.59 5.85
CA LEU A 107 -5.74 -3.18 5.95
C LEU A 107 -6.92 -2.33 6.41
N TYR A 108 -8.12 -2.56 5.89
CA TYR A 108 -9.32 -1.92 6.44
C TYR A 108 -9.57 -2.32 7.91
N LYS A 109 -9.32 -3.59 8.26
CA LYS A 109 -9.43 -4.06 9.65
C LYS A 109 -8.43 -3.40 10.60
N LEU A 110 -7.29 -2.92 10.10
CA LEU A 110 -6.32 -2.10 10.85
C LEU A 110 -6.78 -0.65 11.06
N GLY A 111 -7.91 -0.24 10.47
CA GLY A 111 -8.49 1.10 10.66
C GLY A 111 -8.22 2.10 9.55
N PHE A 112 -7.52 1.72 8.47
CA PHE A 112 -7.32 2.62 7.33
C PHE A 112 -8.65 2.95 6.64
N GLY A 113 -8.91 4.24 6.43
CA GLY A 113 -10.09 4.74 5.73
C GLY A 113 -10.06 4.50 4.21
N PHE A 114 -8.89 4.22 3.64
CA PHE A 114 -8.74 3.79 2.25
C PHE A 114 -7.45 3.00 2.03
N VAL A 115 -7.43 2.18 0.97
CA VAL A 115 -6.28 1.33 0.62
C VAL A 115 -5.84 1.62 -0.81
N GLU A 116 -4.54 1.84 -1.03
CA GLU A 116 -3.97 1.92 -2.38
C GLU A 116 -3.11 0.70 -2.70
N VAL A 117 -3.58 -0.15 -3.61
CA VAL A 117 -2.84 -1.32 -4.11
C VAL A 117 -1.85 -0.92 -5.20
N GLY A 118 -0.72 -1.63 -5.29
CA GLY A 118 0.25 -1.47 -6.39
C GLY A 118 1.56 -0.82 -5.96
N SER A 119 2.37 -0.27 -6.87
CA SER A 119 2.10 -0.13 -8.31
C SER A 119 2.05 -1.46 -9.05
N VAL A 120 1.03 -1.64 -9.89
CA VAL A 120 0.84 -2.82 -10.74
C VAL A 120 1.29 -2.49 -12.16
N THR A 121 2.10 -3.38 -12.74
CA THR A 121 2.57 -3.32 -14.13
C THR A 121 1.75 -4.26 -15.03
N PRO A 122 1.68 -4.04 -16.36
CA PRO A 122 1.01 -4.95 -17.29
C PRO A 122 1.44 -6.41 -17.13
N GLN A 123 2.70 -6.67 -17.38
CA GLN A 123 3.31 -7.99 -17.24
C GLN A 123 3.91 -8.19 -15.85
N PRO A 124 3.97 -9.43 -15.35
CA PRO A 124 4.72 -9.75 -14.14
C PRO A 124 6.18 -9.35 -14.28
N GLN A 125 6.79 -8.84 -13.21
CA GLN A 125 8.23 -8.59 -13.16
C GLN A 125 8.75 -8.69 -11.73
N GLU A 126 9.98 -9.18 -11.58
CA GLU A 126 10.60 -9.41 -10.27
C GLU A 126 11.02 -8.13 -9.55
N GLY A 127 11.27 -7.06 -10.30
CA GLY A 127 11.90 -5.82 -9.82
C GLY A 127 13.43 -5.85 -9.89
N ASN A 128 14.10 -4.94 -9.19
CA ASN A 128 15.56 -4.90 -9.12
C ASN A 128 16.11 -6.01 -8.19
N PRO A 129 17.39 -6.42 -8.32
CA PRO A 129 18.01 -7.42 -7.46
C PRO A 129 17.98 -7.05 -5.96
N ARG A 130 17.94 -8.06 -5.08
CA ARG A 130 18.05 -7.89 -3.62
C ARG A 130 19.53 -7.75 -3.18
N PRO A 131 19.83 -7.08 -2.05
CA PRO A 131 18.92 -6.33 -1.18
C PRO A 131 18.51 -5.00 -1.82
N ARG A 132 17.25 -4.61 -1.60
CA ARG A 132 16.61 -3.46 -2.27
C ARG A 132 15.70 -2.63 -1.36
N VAL A 133 15.72 -2.90 -0.05
CA VAL A 133 15.07 -2.09 0.98
C VAL A 133 16.01 -2.03 2.17
N PHE A 134 16.15 -0.83 2.72
CA PHE A 134 17.07 -0.50 3.80
C PHE A 134 16.31 0.38 4.79
N ARG A 135 16.40 0.05 6.08
CA ARG A 135 15.88 0.90 7.16
C ARG A 135 17.01 1.81 7.63
N LEU A 136 16.67 3.05 7.96
CA LEU A 136 17.53 4.01 8.64
C LEU A 136 16.81 4.37 9.95
N PRO A 137 16.95 3.54 11.00
CA PRO A 137 16.15 3.64 12.21
C PRO A 137 16.32 4.97 12.94
N GLU A 138 17.54 5.50 12.98
CA GLU A 138 17.89 6.78 13.61
C GLU A 138 17.17 7.95 12.93
N ASP A 139 16.89 7.84 11.64
CA ASP A 139 16.20 8.85 10.82
C ASP A 139 14.69 8.58 10.70
N GLN A 140 14.18 7.50 11.30
CA GLN A 140 12.83 6.97 11.05
C GLN A 140 12.51 6.83 9.55
N ALA A 141 13.52 6.46 8.75
CA ALA A 141 13.44 6.49 7.29
C ALA A 141 13.64 5.11 6.66
N ILE A 142 13.21 5.00 5.39
CA ILE A 142 13.40 3.81 4.56
C ILE A 142 13.90 4.25 3.19
N ILE A 143 14.96 3.60 2.69
CA ILE A 143 15.38 3.68 1.30
C ILE A 143 14.97 2.40 0.60
N ASN A 144 14.26 2.50 -0.52
CA ASN A 144 13.93 1.34 -1.35
C ASN A 144 14.25 1.57 -2.83
N ARG A 145 14.67 0.48 -3.46
CA ARG A 145 14.92 0.39 -4.89
C ARG A 145 14.22 -0.80 -5.53
N TYR A 146 12.99 -1.09 -5.11
CA TYR A 146 12.22 -2.26 -5.57
C TYR A 146 12.12 -2.38 -7.10
N GLY A 147 11.91 -1.27 -7.81
CA GLY A 147 11.77 -1.27 -9.27
C GLY A 147 10.50 -1.96 -9.76
N PHE A 148 9.35 -1.66 -9.15
CA PHE A 148 8.03 -2.23 -9.49
C PHE A 148 8.00 -3.75 -9.57
N ASN A 149 8.43 -4.46 -8.52
CA ASN A 149 8.11 -5.89 -8.39
C ASN A 149 6.58 -6.07 -8.35
N SER A 150 6.02 -6.82 -9.29
CA SER A 150 4.58 -6.87 -9.57
C SER A 150 4.19 -8.25 -10.11
N HIS A 151 3.06 -8.78 -9.65
CA HIS A 151 2.47 -10.02 -10.19
C HIS A 151 1.77 -9.83 -11.55
N GLY A 152 1.70 -8.60 -12.07
CA GLY A 152 1.03 -8.29 -13.34
C GLY A 152 -0.46 -7.99 -13.20
N LEU A 153 -1.04 -7.31 -14.19
CA LEU A 153 -2.46 -6.90 -14.18
C LEU A 153 -3.39 -8.11 -14.08
N LEU A 154 -3.10 -9.21 -14.76
CA LEU A 154 -3.95 -10.40 -14.76
C LEU A 154 -4.07 -11.03 -13.37
N ALA A 155 -2.94 -11.22 -12.68
CA ALA A 155 -2.94 -11.85 -11.36
C ALA A 155 -3.58 -10.96 -10.29
N VAL A 156 -3.27 -9.66 -10.31
CA VAL A 156 -3.86 -8.69 -9.38
C VAL A 156 -5.35 -8.50 -9.68
N GLY A 157 -5.71 -8.37 -10.96
CA GLY A 157 -7.10 -8.24 -11.41
C GLY A 157 -7.95 -9.43 -11.00
N LYS A 158 -7.46 -10.67 -11.14
CA LYS A 158 -8.16 -11.87 -10.65
C LYS A 158 -8.42 -11.82 -9.14
N ARG A 159 -7.44 -11.38 -8.35
CA ARG A 159 -7.55 -11.28 -6.89
C ARG A 159 -8.55 -10.22 -6.46
N LEU A 160 -8.49 -9.03 -7.08
CA LEU A 160 -9.43 -7.95 -6.79
C LEU A 160 -10.85 -8.25 -7.28
N TRP A 161 -10.98 -8.89 -8.45
CA TRP A 161 -12.27 -9.33 -8.98
C TRP A 161 -12.98 -10.32 -8.05
N ALA A 162 -12.24 -11.27 -7.47
CA ALA A 162 -12.80 -12.25 -6.53
C ALA A 162 -13.45 -11.62 -5.29
N ARG A 163 -13.07 -10.39 -4.93
CA ARG A 163 -13.63 -9.63 -3.81
C ARG A 163 -14.42 -8.39 -4.24
N LYS A 164 -14.75 -8.24 -5.53
CA LYS A 164 -15.39 -7.03 -6.09
C LYS A 164 -16.68 -6.65 -5.36
N GLN A 165 -17.58 -7.61 -5.14
CA GLN A 165 -18.86 -7.34 -4.48
C GLN A 165 -18.68 -6.85 -3.04
N LYS A 166 -17.74 -7.46 -2.31
CA LYS A 166 -17.37 -7.00 -0.96
C LYS A 166 -16.78 -5.60 -1.00
N GLN A 167 -15.92 -5.30 -1.98
CA GLN A 167 -15.36 -3.95 -2.14
C GLN A 167 -16.47 -2.92 -2.43
N THR A 168 -17.45 -3.21 -3.27
CA THR A 168 -18.58 -2.29 -3.52
C THR A 168 -19.32 -1.91 -2.23
N GLN A 169 -19.55 -2.88 -1.33
CA GLN A 169 -20.15 -2.61 -0.03
C GLN A 169 -19.22 -1.75 0.85
N LEU A 170 -17.94 -2.12 0.94
CA LEU A 170 -16.94 -1.36 1.71
C LEU A 170 -16.83 0.10 1.23
N THR A 171 -16.82 0.32 -0.09
CA THR A 171 -16.80 1.67 -0.67
C THR A 171 -18.03 2.48 -0.26
N ALA A 172 -19.23 1.89 -0.31
CA ALA A 172 -20.45 2.55 0.17
C ALA A 172 -20.38 2.91 1.67
N ASP A 173 -19.71 2.07 2.46
CA ASP A 173 -19.43 2.27 3.88
C ASP A 173 -18.27 3.26 4.16
N GLY A 174 -17.74 3.89 3.11
CA GLY A 174 -16.68 4.89 3.19
C GLY A 174 -15.27 4.33 3.23
N LEU A 175 -15.02 3.15 2.65
CA LEU A 175 -13.71 2.49 2.60
C LEU A 175 -13.25 2.25 1.14
N PRO A 176 -12.84 3.31 0.41
CA PRO A 176 -12.51 3.20 -1.01
C PRO A 176 -11.19 2.46 -1.28
N LEU A 177 -11.12 1.83 -2.46
CA LEU A 177 -9.95 1.15 -2.99
C LEU A 177 -9.32 1.92 -4.17
N GLY A 178 -8.08 2.35 -3.97
CA GLY A 178 -7.19 2.86 -5.00
C GLY A 178 -6.37 1.78 -5.68
N ILE A 179 -6.12 1.96 -6.98
CA ILE A 179 -5.17 1.12 -7.72
C ILE A 179 -4.12 2.00 -8.38
N ASN A 180 -2.88 1.81 -7.96
CA ASN A 180 -1.71 2.47 -8.50
C ASN A 180 -1.16 1.70 -9.69
N LEU A 181 -1.07 2.36 -10.84
CA LEU A 181 -0.60 1.79 -12.10
C LEU A 181 0.84 2.23 -12.37
N GLY A 182 1.65 1.32 -12.89
CA GLY A 182 3.01 1.58 -13.35
C GLY A 182 3.28 0.91 -14.69
N LYS A 183 4.45 1.21 -15.27
CA LYS A 183 4.91 0.58 -16.52
C LYS A 183 5.93 -0.52 -16.25
N ASN A 184 5.99 -1.51 -17.15
CA ASN A 184 7.07 -2.49 -17.16
C ASN A 184 8.43 -1.84 -17.47
N LYS A 185 9.49 -2.43 -16.91
CA LYS A 185 10.87 -1.92 -17.09
C LYS A 185 11.29 -1.88 -18.56
N THR A 186 10.89 -2.88 -19.34
CA THR A 186 11.22 -3.06 -20.77
C THR A 186 10.23 -2.38 -21.71
N SER A 187 9.18 -1.73 -21.18
CA SER A 187 8.16 -1.08 -22.03
C SER A 187 8.73 0.16 -22.73
N VAL A 188 8.51 0.20 -24.05
CA VAL A 188 8.88 1.30 -24.95
C VAL A 188 7.79 2.37 -25.03
N ASP A 189 6.52 2.00 -24.86
CA ASP A 189 5.39 2.93 -24.83
C ASP A 189 4.75 2.91 -23.43
N ALA A 190 5.21 3.84 -22.58
CA ALA A 190 4.67 3.97 -21.24
C ALA A 190 3.15 4.19 -21.23
N ALA A 191 2.60 4.95 -22.18
CA ALA A 191 1.17 5.22 -22.21
C ALA A 191 0.35 3.96 -22.53
N ALA A 192 0.87 3.05 -23.35
CA ALA A 192 0.25 1.76 -23.60
C ALA A 192 0.10 0.95 -22.30
N ASP A 193 1.14 0.93 -21.46
CA ASP A 193 1.10 0.22 -20.17
C ASP A 193 0.03 0.80 -19.22
N TYR A 194 -0.03 2.13 -19.07
CA TYR A 194 -1.03 2.75 -18.20
C TYR A 194 -2.45 2.55 -18.73
N THR A 195 -2.65 2.67 -20.05
CA THR A 195 -3.97 2.46 -20.67
C THR A 195 -4.45 1.02 -20.57
N GLU A 196 -3.55 0.04 -20.69
CA GLU A 196 -3.86 -1.36 -20.37
C GLU A 196 -4.27 -1.52 -18.91
N GLY A 197 -3.54 -0.89 -17.98
CA GLY A 197 -3.90 -0.85 -16.57
C GLY A 197 -5.30 -0.28 -16.31
N VAL A 198 -5.66 0.82 -16.98
CA VAL A 198 -7.00 1.43 -16.91
C VAL A 198 -8.06 0.44 -17.40
N ARG A 199 -7.85 -0.21 -18.55
CA ARG A 199 -8.81 -1.18 -19.11
C ARG A 199 -9.04 -2.38 -18.19
N VAL A 200 -7.97 -2.93 -17.62
CA VAL A 200 -8.04 -4.18 -16.83
C VAL A 200 -8.49 -3.93 -15.39
N LEU A 201 -7.96 -2.89 -14.74
CA LEU A 201 -8.17 -2.64 -13.31
C LEU A 201 -9.11 -1.47 -13.02
N GLY A 202 -9.37 -0.57 -13.97
CA GLY A 202 -10.32 0.52 -13.81
C GLY A 202 -11.72 0.08 -13.34
N PRO A 203 -12.31 -0.99 -13.88
CA PRO A 203 -13.60 -1.52 -13.41
C PRO A 203 -13.61 -2.11 -11.99
N LEU A 204 -12.48 -2.10 -11.30
CA LEU A 204 -12.26 -2.64 -9.95
C LEU A 204 -11.79 -1.58 -8.94
N ALA A 205 -11.58 -0.34 -9.39
CA ALA A 205 -11.03 0.74 -8.58
C ALA A 205 -12.08 1.82 -8.31
N ASP A 206 -12.00 2.43 -7.13
CA ASP A 206 -12.68 3.69 -6.83
C ASP A 206 -11.89 4.89 -7.37
N TYR A 207 -10.56 4.77 -7.35
CA TYR A 207 -9.65 5.69 -8.02
C TYR A 207 -8.42 4.97 -8.58
N LEU A 208 -7.89 5.50 -9.68
CA LEU A 208 -6.65 5.08 -10.31
C LEU A 208 -5.56 6.11 -10.06
N VAL A 209 -4.33 5.64 -9.86
CA VAL A 209 -3.15 6.51 -9.75
C VAL A 209 -2.19 6.22 -10.89
N VAL A 210 -1.90 7.24 -11.69
CA VAL A 210 -0.84 7.24 -12.70
C VAL A 210 0.48 7.56 -12.00
N ASN A 211 1.30 6.54 -11.74
CA ASN A 211 2.58 6.73 -11.06
C ASN A 211 3.71 7.02 -12.04
N VAL A 212 4.09 8.29 -12.12
CA VAL A 212 5.21 8.81 -12.94
C VAL A 212 6.42 9.21 -12.08
N SER A 213 6.43 8.87 -10.79
CA SER A 213 7.40 9.42 -9.82
C SER A 213 8.41 8.44 -9.24
N SER A 214 8.27 7.13 -9.51
CA SER A 214 9.22 6.12 -9.03
C SER A 214 10.67 6.46 -9.45
N PRO A 215 11.63 6.60 -8.51
CA PRO A 215 13.04 6.78 -8.84
C PRO A 215 13.70 5.50 -9.38
N ASN A 216 13.00 4.37 -9.29
CA ASN A 216 13.57 3.03 -9.44
C ASN A 216 13.30 2.39 -10.80
N THR A 217 12.68 3.15 -11.70
CA THR A 217 12.41 2.76 -13.09
C THR A 217 13.05 3.80 -14.00
N ALA A 218 14.05 3.39 -14.77
CA ALA A 218 14.81 4.31 -15.62
C ALA A 218 13.90 5.09 -16.58
N GLY A 219 14.13 6.41 -16.67
CA GLY A 219 13.37 7.31 -17.54
C GLY A 219 11.92 7.60 -17.11
N LEU A 220 11.40 6.98 -16.04
CA LEU A 220 10.00 7.14 -15.66
C LEU A 220 9.66 8.59 -15.28
N ARG A 221 10.55 9.24 -14.52
CA ARG A 221 10.34 10.62 -14.06
C ARG A 221 10.31 11.64 -15.21
N ASN A 222 10.84 11.30 -16.39
CA ASN A 222 10.76 12.14 -17.58
C ASN A 222 9.31 12.32 -18.06
N LEU A 223 8.40 11.39 -17.70
CA LEU A 223 6.97 11.51 -18.00
C LEU A 223 6.28 12.65 -17.24
N GLN A 224 6.96 13.29 -16.27
CA GLN A 224 6.46 14.47 -15.58
C GLN A 224 6.65 15.76 -16.38
N GLY A 225 7.43 15.74 -17.47
CA GLY A 225 7.55 16.88 -18.37
C GLY A 225 6.22 17.21 -19.05
N LYS A 226 5.89 18.50 -19.18
CA LYS A 226 4.58 19.01 -19.61
C LYS A 226 3.94 18.26 -20.78
N ALA A 227 4.66 18.15 -21.89
CA ALA A 227 4.15 17.54 -23.12
C ALA A 227 3.89 16.04 -22.96
N GLU A 228 4.82 15.31 -22.33
CA GLU A 228 4.68 13.88 -22.10
C GLU A 228 3.57 13.57 -21.10
N LEU A 229 3.46 14.35 -20.03
CA LEU A 229 2.39 14.21 -19.05
C LEU A 229 1.03 14.49 -19.70
N CYS A 230 0.93 15.56 -20.50
CA CYS A 230 -0.30 15.89 -21.22
C CYS A 230 -0.72 14.77 -22.18
N ARG A 231 0.23 14.23 -22.97
CA ARG A 231 0.00 13.10 -23.88
C ARG A 231 -0.45 11.85 -23.13
N LEU A 232 0.22 11.52 -22.03
CA LEU A 232 -0.11 10.37 -21.18
C LEU A 232 -1.51 10.49 -20.59
N LEU A 233 -1.82 11.61 -19.92
CA LEU A 233 -3.10 11.81 -19.25
C LEU A 233 -4.26 11.87 -20.24
N THR A 234 -4.04 12.43 -21.43
CA THR A 234 -5.06 12.41 -22.49
C THR A 234 -5.49 10.98 -22.83
N LYS A 235 -4.51 10.09 -23.07
CA LYS A 235 -4.79 8.68 -23.38
C LYS A 235 -5.43 7.94 -22.19
N VAL A 236 -4.92 8.17 -20.97
CA VAL A 236 -5.47 7.55 -19.76
C VAL A 236 -6.91 7.97 -19.51
N LEU A 237 -7.24 9.26 -19.66
CA LEU A 237 -8.59 9.77 -19.47
C LEU A 237 -9.54 9.27 -20.56
N GLN A 238 -9.10 9.21 -21.82
CA GLN A 238 -9.88 8.62 -22.92
C GLN A 238 -10.27 7.17 -22.62
N GLU A 239 -9.33 6.36 -22.15
CA GLU A 239 -9.58 4.96 -21.80
C GLU A 239 -10.48 4.83 -20.56
N ARG A 240 -10.27 5.71 -19.56
CA ARG A 240 -11.13 5.77 -18.38
C ARG A 240 -12.56 6.12 -18.78
N ASP A 241 -12.73 7.10 -19.66
CA ASP A 241 -14.03 7.56 -20.13
C ASP A 241 -14.73 6.53 -21.03
N ALA A 242 -13.97 5.64 -21.68
CA ALA A 242 -14.49 4.51 -22.45
C ALA A 242 -14.91 3.30 -21.57
N LEU A 243 -14.58 3.29 -20.27
CA LEU A 243 -15.02 2.23 -19.36
C LEU A 243 -16.56 2.20 -19.26
N LYS A 244 -17.10 0.98 -19.18
CA LYS A 244 -18.54 0.75 -18.98
C LYS A 244 -18.92 0.95 -17.50
N GLY A 245 -20.14 1.43 -17.28
CA GLY A 245 -20.70 1.67 -15.95
C GLY A 245 -20.88 3.17 -15.67
N GLU A 246 -21.78 3.46 -14.74
CA GLU A 246 -22.13 4.84 -14.40
C GLU A 246 -21.03 5.51 -13.56
N GLN A 247 -20.40 4.76 -12.66
CA GLN A 247 -19.34 5.26 -11.79
C GLN A 247 -17.97 4.86 -12.34
N LYS A 248 -17.28 5.84 -12.93
CA LYS A 248 -15.92 5.69 -13.43
C LYS A 248 -14.92 6.09 -12.34
N PRO A 249 -13.76 5.41 -12.22
CA PRO A 249 -12.78 5.75 -11.19
C PRO A 249 -12.23 7.16 -11.40
N ALA A 250 -11.98 7.88 -10.30
CA ALA A 250 -11.19 9.10 -10.36
C ALA A 250 -9.76 8.78 -10.87
N VAL A 251 -9.10 9.73 -11.52
CA VAL A 251 -7.70 9.56 -11.98
C VAL A 251 -6.84 10.59 -11.27
N LEU A 252 -5.81 10.11 -10.58
CA LEU A 252 -4.83 10.92 -9.87
C LEU A 252 -3.44 10.73 -10.47
N VAL A 253 -2.58 11.72 -10.27
CA VAL A 253 -1.17 11.66 -10.66
C VAL A 253 -0.31 11.67 -9.41
N LYS A 254 0.59 10.68 -9.29
CA LYS A 254 1.58 10.66 -8.20
C LYS A 254 2.88 11.27 -8.70
N ILE A 255 3.26 12.40 -8.10
CA ILE A 255 4.42 13.20 -8.47
C ILE A 255 5.61 12.94 -7.55
N ALA A 256 6.81 13.30 -8.00
CA ALA A 256 8.03 13.23 -7.18
C ALA A 256 8.15 14.49 -6.30
N PRO A 257 8.79 14.40 -5.13
CA PRO A 257 9.16 15.60 -4.37
C PRO A 257 10.31 16.37 -5.03
N ASP A 258 11.14 15.67 -5.82
CA ASP A 258 12.37 16.17 -6.46
C ASP A 258 12.07 16.96 -7.76
N LEU A 259 11.14 17.92 -7.70
CA LEU A 259 10.67 18.71 -8.84
C LEU A 259 11.11 20.17 -8.74
N THR A 260 11.50 20.75 -9.89
CA THR A 260 11.74 22.19 -9.98
C THR A 260 10.44 22.97 -9.81
N ALA A 261 10.53 24.29 -9.56
CA ALA A 261 9.33 25.14 -9.53
C ALA A 261 8.56 25.10 -10.86
N GLN A 262 9.29 25.11 -11.99
CA GLN A 262 8.69 25.03 -13.32
C GLN A 262 7.96 23.69 -13.56
N ASP A 263 8.55 22.57 -13.13
CA ASP A 263 7.89 21.27 -13.25
C ASP A 263 6.56 21.24 -12.48
N LYS A 264 6.52 21.84 -11.28
CA LYS A 264 5.29 21.93 -10.47
C LYS A 264 4.21 22.77 -11.16
N GLU A 265 4.59 23.91 -11.74
CA GLU A 265 3.67 24.77 -12.50
C GLU A 265 3.13 24.05 -13.74
N ASP A 266 3.98 23.35 -14.48
CA ASP A 266 3.58 22.61 -15.67
C ASP A 266 2.66 21.45 -15.34
N ILE A 267 2.94 20.68 -14.29
CA ILE A 267 2.05 19.63 -13.80
C ILE A 267 0.70 20.20 -13.38
N ALA A 268 0.69 21.31 -12.63
CA ALA A 268 -0.55 21.97 -12.20
C ALA A 268 -1.37 22.48 -13.40
N SER A 269 -0.71 23.06 -14.40
CA SER A 269 -1.32 23.51 -15.65
C SER A 269 -1.98 22.35 -16.39
N VAL A 270 -1.26 21.24 -16.59
CA VAL A 270 -1.80 20.05 -17.27
C VAL A 270 -2.95 19.42 -16.49
N ALA A 271 -2.83 19.34 -15.16
CA ALA A 271 -3.88 18.77 -14.31
C ALA A 271 -5.17 19.60 -14.38
N ARG A 272 -5.08 20.93 -14.39
CA ARG A 272 -6.25 21.83 -14.49
C ARG A 272 -6.94 21.75 -15.85
N GLU A 273 -6.18 21.84 -16.94
CA GLU A 273 -6.73 21.79 -18.30
C GLU A 273 -7.55 20.51 -18.54
N ARG A 274 -7.16 19.40 -17.90
CA ARG A 274 -7.80 18.09 -18.06
C ARG A 274 -8.86 17.77 -17.01
N ALA A 275 -8.89 18.50 -15.90
CA ALA A 275 -9.92 18.32 -14.86
C ALA A 275 -11.28 18.93 -15.25
N GLY A 276 -11.36 19.69 -16.34
CA GLY A 276 -12.60 20.31 -16.80
C GLY A 276 -13.12 21.42 -15.88
N PHE A 277 -12.22 22.08 -15.13
CA PHE A 277 -12.49 23.29 -14.34
C PHE A 277 -12.07 24.54 -15.09
#